data_AF-A0A4P6YAM3-F1
#
_entry.id   AF-A0A4P6YAM3-F1
#
_cell.length_a   1.000
_cell.length_b   1.000
_cell.length_c   1.000
_cell.angle_alpha   90.00
_cell.angle_beta   90.00
_cell.angle_gamma   90.00
#
_symmetry.space_group_name_H-M   'P 1'
#
loop_
_entity.id
_entity.type
_entity.pdbx_description
1 polymer ?
#
loop_
_entity_poly.entity_id
_entity_poly.type
_entity_poly.pdbx_seq_one_letter_code
_entity_poly.pdbx_strand_id
1 'polypeptide(L)'
;MEFTYERLDICILLDNLKNEEIRKTLAYMVDFKEHENLIVIPKPYSIEIFNAAICIAIIVFVGFEKEEYDTLKTKNNPHVVSFDRITQTMIEFKNMPIKHIDYMALFFMSLARTEDKKVQEFLSLKDLSRYDTVHQLRKK
;
A
#
# COMPACT_ATOMS: atom_id res chain seq x y z
N MET A 1 -13.22 11.19 8.04
CA MET A 1 -13.43 9.82 7.57
C MET A 1 -14.68 9.75 6.74
N GLU A 2 -14.53 9.36 5.48
CA GLU A 2 -15.64 9.16 4.55
C GLU A 2 -16.11 7.70 4.59
N PHE A 3 -17.42 7.48 4.60
CA PHE A 3 -18.03 6.15 4.62
C PHE A 3 -18.41 5.72 3.19
N THR A 4 -17.40 5.58 2.33
CA THR A 4 -17.62 5.20 0.92
C THR A 4 -17.91 3.70 0.76
N TYR A 5 -17.46 2.88 1.71
CA TYR A 5 -17.65 1.44 1.72
C TYR A 5 -18.42 1.01 2.97
N GLU A 6 -19.13 -0.12 2.88
CA GLU A 6 -19.87 -0.67 4.03
C GLU A 6 -18.94 -1.14 5.15
N ARG A 7 -17.73 -1.62 4.81
CA ARG A 7 -16.76 -2.07 5.80
C ARG A 7 -15.84 -0.94 6.25
N LEU A 8 -15.76 -0.76 7.57
CA LEU A 8 -14.97 0.30 8.20
C LEU A 8 -13.47 0.20 7.89
N ASP A 9 -12.92 -1.00 7.85
CA ASP A 9 -11.50 -1.22 7.53
C ASP A 9 -11.13 -0.75 6.12
N ILE A 10 -12.03 -0.93 5.15
CA ILE A 10 -11.85 -0.41 3.79
C ILE A 10 -11.92 1.13 3.77
N CYS A 11 -12.81 1.73 4.57
CA CYS A 11 -12.87 3.19 4.71
C CYS A 11 -11.58 3.76 5.34
N ILE A 12 -11.02 3.09 6.35
CA ILE A 12 -9.72 3.44 6.94
C ILE A 12 -8.60 3.33 5.90
N LEU A 13 -8.61 2.26 5.10
CA LEU A 13 -7.65 2.11 4.01
C LEU A 13 -7.75 3.26 3.00
N LEU A 14 -8.96 3.60 2.55
CA LEU A 14 -9.19 4.73 1.63
C LEU A 14 -8.64 6.04 2.19
N ASP A 15 -8.94 6.35 3.45
CA ASP A 15 -8.45 7.55 4.12
C ASP A 15 -6.92 7.56 4.22
N ASN A 16 -6.29 6.43 4.53
CA ASN A 16 -4.83 6.32 4.57
C ASN A 16 -4.21 6.53 3.17
N LEU A 17 -4.84 6.02 2.11
CA LEU A 17 -4.35 6.22 0.74
C LEU A 17 -4.50 7.67 0.26
N LYS A 18 -5.39 8.47 0.85
CA LYS A 18 -5.45 9.92 0.61
C LYS A 18 -4.23 10.67 1.18
N ASN A 19 -3.44 10.04 2.06
CA ASN A 19 -2.13 10.58 2.45
C ASN A 19 -1.13 10.44 1.29
N GLU A 20 -0.39 11.50 1.00
CA GLU A 20 0.52 11.55 -0.15
C GLU A 20 1.68 10.57 -0.04
N GLU A 21 2.31 10.49 1.12
CA GLU A 21 3.44 9.60 1.33
C GLU A 21 3.03 8.14 1.18
N ILE A 22 1.85 7.78 1.70
CA ILE A 22 1.36 6.41 1.63
C ILE A 22 1.07 6.00 0.17
N ARG A 23 0.35 6.83 -0.60
CA ARG A 23 0.06 6.48 -2.01
C ARG A 23 1.31 6.48 -2.90
N LYS A 24 2.24 7.40 -2.68
CA LYS A 24 3.54 7.43 -3.40
C LYS A 24 4.36 6.19 -3.07
N THR A 25 4.43 5.84 -1.79
CA THR A 25 5.12 4.63 -1.34
C THR A 25 4.51 3.38 -1.94
N LEU A 26 3.18 3.28 -1.97
CA LEU A 26 2.50 2.14 -2.60
C LEU A 26 2.84 2.05 -4.10
N ALA A 27 2.80 3.17 -4.83
CA ALA A 27 3.17 3.19 -6.24
C ALA A 27 4.64 2.76 -6.46
N TYR A 28 5.55 3.25 -5.63
CA TYR A 28 6.94 2.82 -5.64
C TYR A 28 7.10 1.32 -5.36
N MET A 29 6.36 0.75 -4.41
CA MET A 29 6.40 -0.70 -4.14
C MET A 29 5.87 -1.53 -5.31
N VAL A 30 5.00 -0.96 -6.15
CA VAL A 30 4.40 -1.65 -7.28
C VAL A 30 5.35 -1.75 -8.48
N ASP A 31 6.07 -0.69 -8.84
CA ASP A 31 6.91 -0.66 -10.04
C ASP A 31 8.34 -0.11 -9.85
N PHE A 32 8.73 0.19 -8.61
CA PHE A 32 10.04 0.73 -8.21
C PHE A 32 10.40 2.07 -8.86
N LYS A 33 9.40 2.89 -9.20
CA LYS A 33 9.59 4.25 -9.74
C LYS A 33 8.91 5.29 -8.86
N GLU A 34 9.44 6.50 -8.90
CA GLU A 34 8.82 7.64 -8.24
C GLU A 34 7.65 8.17 -9.07
N HIS A 35 6.52 8.41 -8.41
CA HIS A 35 5.29 8.88 -9.04
C HIS A 35 4.74 10.09 -8.30
N GLU A 36 4.45 11.13 -9.07
CA GLU A 36 3.91 12.39 -8.56
C GLU A 36 2.45 12.57 -8.98
N ASN A 37 1.72 13.46 -8.28
CA ASN A 37 0.35 13.85 -8.61
C ASN A 37 -0.63 12.65 -8.72
N LEU A 38 -0.44 11.63 -7.88
CA LEU A 38 -1.34 10.48 -7.81
C LEU A 38 -2.69 10.90 -7.25
N ILE A 39 -3.76 10.52 -7.95
CA ILE A 39 -5.15 10.73 -7.53
C ILE A 39 -5.70 9.41 -7.02
N VAL A 40 -6.48 9.47 -5.94
CA VAL A 40 -7.18 8.31 -5.36
C VAL A 40 -8.66 8.43 -5.68
N ILE A 41 -9.22 7.41 -6.34
CA ILE A 41 -10.64 7.32 -6.68
C ILE A 41 -11.21 6.05 -6.08
N PRO A 42 -12.18 6.13 -5.16
CA PRO A 42 -12.93 4.95 -4.74
C PRO A 42 -13.80 4.45 -5.90
N LYS A 43 -13.77 3.14 -6.14
CA LYS A 43 -14.64 2.42 -7.06
C LYS A 43 -15.50 1.41 -6.28
N PRO A 44 -16.59 0.89 -6.87
CA PRO A 44 -17.43 -0.11 -6.19
C PRO A 44 -16.67 -1.34 -5.66
N TYR A 45 -15.72 -1.89 -6.42
CA TYR A 45 -15.00 -3.13 -6.07
C TYR A 45 -13.51 -2.95 -5.83
N SER A 46 -12.98 -1.74 -6.07
CA SER A 46 -11.57 -1.41 -5.85
C SER A 46 -11.36 0.03 -5.37
N ILE A 47 -10.15 0.34 -4.93
CA ILE A 47 -9.66 1.72 -4.79
C ILE A 47 -8.62 1.94 -5.89
N GLU A 48 -8.88 2.87 -6.80
CA GLU A 48 -7.99 3.19 -7.91
C GLU A 48 -7.03 4.33 -7.53
N ILE A 49 -5.74 4.16 -7.77
CA ILE A 49 -4.70 5.17 -7.62
C ILE A 49 -4.01 5.34 -8.96
N PHE A 50 -4.02 6.54 -9.53
CA PHE A 50 -3.45 6.72 -10.86
C PHE A 50 -2.94 8.14 -11.11
N ASN A 51 -2.10 8.23 -12.15
CA ASN A 51 -1.77 9.44 -12.86
C ASN A 51 -1.61 9.08 -14.36
N ALA A 52 -0.93 9.91 -15.16
CA ALA A 52 -0.69 9.61 -16.57
C ALA A 52 0.27 8.42 -16.82
N ALA A 53 1.11 8.06 -15.84
CA ALA A 53 2.19 7.09 -15.96
C ALA A 53 1.88 5.71 -15.34
N ILE A 54 0.95 5.65 -14.37
CA ILE A 54 0.58 4.42 -13.67
C ILE A 54 -0.90 4.41 -13.30
N CYS A 55 -1.50 3.23 -13.30
CA CYS A 55 -2.82 2.99 -12.73
C CYS A 55 -2.77 1.73 -11.84
N ILE A 56 -3.19 1.85 -10.59
CA ILE A 56 -3.17 0.79 -9.59
C ILE A 56 -4.59 0.60 -9.08
N ALA A 57 -5.16 -0.59 -9.24
CA ALA A 57 -6.42 -0.96 -8.62
C ALA A 57 -6.15 -1.86 -7.42
N ILE A 58 -6.57 -1.42 -6.24
CA ILE A 58 -6.51 -2.20 -5.01
C ILE A 58 -7.84 -2.91 -4.84
N ILE A 59 -7.86 -4.23 -4.92
CA ILE A 59 -9.10 -5.02 -4.81
C ILE A 59 -9.62 -4.93 -3.38
N VAL A 60 -10.92 -4.60 -3.23
CA VAL A 60 -11.59 -4.59 -1.93
C VAL A 60 -12.78 -5.55 -1.85
N PHE A 61 -13.37 -5.94 -2.99
CA PHE A 61 -14.48 -6.90 -3.06
C PHE A 61 -14.37 -7.84 -4.27
N VAL A 62 -15.01 -9.02 -4.15
CA VAL A 62 -15.31 -9.91 -5.27
C VAL A 62 -16.34 -9.25 -6.19
N GLY A 63 -16.18 -9.39 -7.50
CA GLY A 63 -16.92 -8.66 -8.53
C GLY A 63 -16.01 -7.74 -9.35
N PHE A 64 -14.86 -7.35 -8.79
CA PHE A 64 -13.81 -6.60 -9.51
C PHE A 64 -13.44 -7.25 -10.85
N GLU A 65 -13.36 -8.59 -10.87
CA GLU A 65 -12.93 -9.36 -12.02
C GLU A 65 -13.84 -9.21 -13.25
N LYS A 66 -15.13 -8.94 -13.02
CA LYS A 66 -16.14 -8.78 -14.06
C LYS A 66 -16.42 -7.32 -14.37
N GLU A 67 -16.50 -6.48 -13.35
CA GLU A 67 -17.04 -5.13 -13.48
C GLU A 67 -15.97 -4.08 -13.80
N GLU A 68 -14.75 -4.25 -13.30
CA GLU A 68 -13.73 -3.19 -13.33
C GLU A 68 -12.45 -3.58 -14.07
N TYR A 69 -12.08 -4.87 -14.05
CA TYR A 69 -10.79 -5.33 -14.56
C TYR A 69 -10.58 -5.09 -16.06
N ASP A 70 -11.60 -5.27 -16.89
CA ASP A 70 -11.50 -5.02 -18.34
C ASP A 70 -11.22 -3.55 -18.65
N THR A 71 -11.87 -2.64 -17.91
CA THR A 71 -11.60 -1.19 -18.03
C THR A 71 -10.17 -0.87 -17.57
N LEU A 72 -9.71 -1.44 -16.45
CA LEU A 72 -8.37 -1.21 -15.93
C LEU A 72 -7.28 -1.59 -16.94
N LYS A 73 -7.44 -2.73 -17.64
CA LYS A 73 -6.47 -3.17 -18.65
C LYS A 73 -6.25 -2.18 -19.80
N THR A 74 -7.22 -1.30 -20.06
CA THR A 74 -7.08 -0.26 -21.09
C THR A 74 -6.26 0.95 -20.63
N LYS A 75 -5.97 1.06 -19.34
CA LYS A 75 -5.19 2.16 -18.75
C LYS A 75 -3.69 1.98 -19.01
N ASN A 76 -2.94 3.07 -18.92
CA ASN A 76 -1.49 3.02 -19.02
C ASN A 76 -0.87 2.36 -17.79
N ASN A 77 0.04 1.39 -18.01
CA ASN A 77 0.76 0.66 -16.96
C ASN A 77 -0.16 0.19 -15.80
N PRO A 78 -1.12 -0.70 -16.07
CA PRO A 78 -2.11 -1.12 -15.09
C PRO A 78 -1.54 -2.16 -14.13
N HIS A 79 -1.82 -2.00 -12.84
CA HIS A 79 -1.47 -2.95 -11.78
C HIS A 79 -2.69 -3.30 -10.95
N VAL A 80 -2.76 -4.56 -10.54
CA VAL A 80 -3.77 -5.02 -9.59
C VAL A 80 -3.06 -5.39 -8.30
N VAL A 81 -3.52 -4.84 -7.18
CA VAL A 81 -2.92 -5.02 -5.86
C VAL A 81 -3.96 -5.61 -4.90
N SER A 82 -3.48 -6.49 -4.01
CA SER A 82 -4.25 -6.89 -2.82
C SER A 82 -3.37 -6.80 -1.57
N PHE A 83 -3.98 -6.41 -0.45
CA PHE A 83 -3.35 -6.48 0.87
C PHE A 83 -3.57 -7.83 1.57
N ASP A 84 -4.41 -8.70 0.99
CA ASP A 84 -4.66 -10.06 1.49
C ASP A 84 -4.01 -11.09 0.55
N ARG A 85 -3.29 -12.05 1.13
CA ARG A 85 -2.67 -13.15 0.36
C ARG A 85 -3.72 -14.08 -0.22
N ILE A 86 -4.85 -14.24 0.46
CA ILE A 86 -5.90 -15.17 0.04
C ILE A 86 -6.47 -14.76 -1.31
N THR A 87 -6.56 -13.45 -1.61
CA THR A 87 -7.09 -12.93 -2.89
C THR A 87 -6.42 -13.56 -4.11
N GLN A 88 -5.10 -13.80 -4.06
CA GLN A 88 -4.37 -14.41 -5.19
C GLN A 88 -4.77 -15.86 -5.47
N THR A 89 -5.38 -16.53 -4.49
CA THR A 89 -5.76 -17.95 -4.56
C THR A 89 -7.25 -18.17 -4.82
N MET A 90 -8.04 -17.10 -4.82
CA MET A 90 -9.48 -17.17 -5.07
C MET A 90 -9.77 -17.53 -6.53
N ILE A 91 -10.80 -18.35 -6.76
CA ILE A 91 -11.12 -18.87 -8.10
C ILE A 91 -11.56 -17.74 -9.04
N GLU A 92 -12.21 -16.73 -8.50
CA GLU A 92 -12.65 -15.51 -9.18
C GLU A 92 -11.46 -14.77 -9.81
N PHE A 93 -10.30 -14.82 -9.17
CA PHE A 93 -9.10 -14.08 -9.58
C PHE A 93 -8.02 -14.95 -10.23
N LYS A 94 -8.31 -16.22 -10.53
CA LYS A 94 -7.35 -17.25 -10.96
C LYS A 94 -6.43 -16.85 -12.13
N ASN A 95 -6.89 -15.97 -13.02
CA ASN A 95 -6.17 -15.54 -14.22
C ASN A 95 -5.71 -14.08 -14.16
N MET A 96 -5.64 -13.49 -12.97
CA MET A 96 -5.27 -12.09 -12.81
C MET A 96 -3.87 -11.94 -12.21
N PRO A 97 -3.01 -11.08 -12.77
CA PRO A 97 -1.68 -10.80 -12.23
C PRO A 97 -1.79 -9.87 -11.01
N ILE A 98 -2.27 -10.41 -9.88
CA ILE A 98 -2.43 -9.67 -8.63
C ILE A 98 -1.09 -9.64 -7.89
N LYS A 99 -0.62 -8.45 -7.55
CA LYS A 99 0.51 -8.23 -6.66
C LYS A 99 0.02 -8.17 -5.22
N HIS A 100 0.45 -9.10 -4.39
CA HIS A 100 0.26 -8.98 -2.95
C HIS A 100 1.26 -7.97 -2.39
N ILE A 101 0.76 -6.99 -1.64
CA ILE A 101 1.58 -6.07 -0.87
C ILE A 101 1.18 -6.23 0.59
N ASP A 102 2.15 -6.53 1.44
CA ASP A 102 1.90 -6.61 2.87
C ASP A 102 1.66 -5.19 3.43
N TYR A 103 0.56 -4.99 4.16
CA TYR A 103 0.20 -3.67 4.66
C TYR A 103 1.19 -3.14 5.70
N MET A 104 1.83 -4.01 6.49
CA MET A 104 2.90 -3.61 7.41
C MET A 104 4.16 -3.20 6.65
N ALA A 105 4.49 -3.89 5.55
CA ALA A 105 5.57 -3.46 4.67
C ALA A 105 5.30 -2.06 4.10
N LEU A 106 4.07 -1.79 3.63
CA LEU A 106 3.67 -0.45 3.18
C LEU A 106 3.83 0.59 4.30
N PHE A 107 3.37 0.28 5.51
CA PHE A 107 3.47 1.17 6.66
C PHE A 107 4.93 1.52 6.98
N PHE A 108 5.80 0.53 7.15
CA PHE A 108 7.21 0.78 7.46
C PHE A 108 7.95 1.49 6.34
N MET A 109 7.63 1.17 5.08
CA MET A 109 8.25 1.86 3.94
C MET A 109 7.77 3.31 3.86
N SER A 110 6.49 3.59 4.15
CA SER A 110 5.96 4.95 4.18
C SER A 110 6.62 5.76 5.29
N LEU A 111 6.83 5.14 6.46
CA LEU A 111 7.58 5.75 7.56
C LEU A 111 9.04 6.02 7.18
N ALA A 112 9.71 5.11 6.48
CA ALA A 112 11.10 5.29 6.08
C ALA A 112 11.28 6.37 4.99
N ARG A 113 10.21 6.64 4.22
CA ARG A 113 10.21 7.60 3.11
C ARG A 113 9.69 8.99 3.49
N THR A 114 9.08 9.14 4.66
CA THR A 114 8.58 10.44 5.12
C THR A 114 9.69 11.49 5.21
N GLU A 115 9.37 12.72 4.81
CA GLU A 115 10.26 13.87 5.00
C GLU A 115 10.15 14.50 6.41
N ASP A 116 9.25 14.00 7.27
CA ASP A 116 9.12 14.49 8.64
C ASP A 116 10.38 14.13 9.45
N LYS A 117 11.20 15.16 9.70
CA LYS A 117 12.45 15.03 10.45
C LYS A 117 12.26 14.39 11.82
N LYS A 118 11.18 14.69 12.55
CA LYS A 118 10.94 14.10 13.87
C LYS A 118 10.64 12.61 13.77
N VAL A 119 9.90 12.20 12.73
CA VAL A 119 9.64 10.77 12.49
C VAL A 119 10.93 10.06 12.12
N GLN A 120 11.77 10.65 11.28
CA GLN A 120 13.09 10.09 10.94
C GLN A 120 14.01 9.98 12.16
N GLU A 121 14.09 11.03 12.99
CA GLU A 121 14.82 11.02 14.26
C GLU A 121 14.29 9.91 15.18
N PHE A 122 12.97 9.75 15.31
CA PHE A 122 12.36 8.69 16.11
C PHE A 122 12.69 7.29 15.58
N LEU A 123 12.65 7.08 14.26
CA LEU A 123 13.02 5.80 13.64
C LEU A 123 14.49 5.44 13.87
N SER A 124 15.38 6.43 13.99
CA SER A 124 16.80 6.20 14.31
C SER A 124 16.99 5.55 15.70
N LEU A 125 16.00 5.68 16.59
CA LEU A 125 16.02 5.12 17.94
C LEU A 125 15.63 3.64 18.02
N LYS A 126 15.32 2.98 16.90
CA LYS A 126 14.92 1.56 16.86
C LYS A 126 15.96 0.60 17.48
N ASP A 127 17.21 1.02 17.56
CA ASP A 127 18.34 0.24 18.09
C ASP A 127 18.75 0.65 19.52
N LEU A 128 17.96 1.46 20.24
CA LEU A 128 18.28 1.91 21.61
C LEU A 128 18.59 0.76 22.58
N SER A 129 18.02 -0.44 22.38
CA SER A 129 18.27 -1.60 23.23
C SER A 129 19.59 -2.34 22.96
N ARG A 130 20.33 -2.01 21.90
CA ARG A 130 21.56 -2.74 21.52
C ARG A 130 22.83 -2.28 22.25
N TYR A 131 22.82 -1.10 22.88
CA TYR A 131 24.04 -0.52 23.46
C TYR A 131 24.29 -0.82 24.95
N ASP A 132 23.32 -1.41 25.68
CA ASP A 132 23.46 -1.60 27.15
C ASP A 132 23.78 -3.04 27.62
N THR A 133 23.86 -4.04 26.74
CA THR A 133 24.10 -5.43 27.18
C THR A 133 25.55 -5.90 27.05
N VAL A 134 26.37 -5.27 26.21
CA VAL A 134 27.76 -5.75 25.96
C VAL A 134 28.75 -5.23 26.99
N HIS A 135 28.49 -4.08 27.63
CA HIS A 135 29.42 -3.51 28.60
C HIS A 135 29.38 -4.16 29.99
N GLN A 136 28.29 -4.84 30.35
CA GLN A 136 28.17 -5.49 31.67
C GLN A 136 28.65 -6.96 31.71
N LEU A 137 28.90 -7.60 30.56
CA LEU A 137 29.34 -9.01 30.51
C LEU A 137 30.87 -9.20 30.47
N ARG A 138 31.68 -8.11 30.47
CA ARG A 138 33.15 -8.17 30.48
C ARG A 138 33.81 -7.92 31.84
N LYS A 139 33.05 -8.01 32.94
CA LYS A 139 33.61 -8.05 34.29
C LYS A 139 33.23 -9.36 34.98
N LYS A 140 34.01 -10.41 34.75
CA LYS A 140 34.35 -11.46 35.72
C LYS A 140 35.57 -12.22 35.24
#